data_AF-E8WL77-F1
#
_entry.id   AF-E8WL77-F1
#
_cell.length_a   1.000
_cell.length_b   1.000
_cell.length_c   1.000
_cell.angle_alpha   90.00
_cell.angle_beta   90.00
_cell.angle_gamma   90.00
#
_symmetry.space_group_name_H-M   'P 1'
#
loop_
_entity.id
_entity.type
_entity.pdbx_description
1 polymer ?
#
loop_
_entity_poly.entity_id
_entity_poly.type
_entity_poly.pdbx_seq_one_letter_code
_entity_poly.pdbx_strand_id
1 'polypeptide(L)'
;MKQEDVLHSDVINYFSTEFTALEERLKSGRLEDYRERVLVSRKIAEAVHLLSPYVRSDPRARHLVRNAEALKKELLSVRALIARQLLQKDKQSLLQAILTRKKVRRSDDLAG
;
A
#
# COMPACT_ATOMS: atom_id res chain seq x y z
N MET A 1 -30.31 13.90 -20.58
CA MET A 1 -28.94 14.05 -20.01
C MET A 1 -28.04 14.58 -21.10
N LYS A 2 -27.23 15.61 -20.83
CA LYS A 2 -26.28 16.11 -21.82
C LYS A 2 -25.15 15.10 -21.94
N GLN A 3 -24.61 14.90 -23.13
CA GLN A 3 -23.51 13.94 -23.39
C GLN A 3 -22.27 14.24 -22.52
N GLU A 4 -22.05 15.50 -22.19
CA GLU A 4 -21.03 15.97 -21.24
C GLU A 4 -21.21 15.38 -19.83
N ASP A 5 -22.44 15.30 -19.33
CA ASP A 5 -22.72 14.74 -18.00
C ASP A 5 -22.39 13.24 -17.92
N VAL A 6 -22.60 12.51 -19.03
CA VAL A 6 -22.29 11.08 -19.15
C VAL A 6 -20.77 10.89 -19.12
N LEU A 7 -20.03 11.64 -19.94
CA LEU A 7 -18.57 11.58 -19.97
C LEU A 7 -17.93 11.97 -18.63
N HIS A 8 -18.47 12.98 -17.95
CA HIS A 8 -18.00 13.37 -16.61
C HIS A 8 -18.19 12.24 -15.59
N SER A 9 -19.35 11.59 -15.60
CA SER A 9 -19.65 10.46 -14.74
C SER A 9 -18.70 9.29 -15.01
N ASP A 10 -18.44 8.97 -16.28
CA ASP A 10 -17.56 7.88 -16.68
C ASP A 10 -16.11 8.11 -16.22
N VAL A 11 -15.59 9.34 -16.35
CA VAL A 11 -14.26 9.71 -15.85
C VAL A 11 -14.17 9.52 -14.33
N ILE A 12 -15.17 9.97 -13.59
CA ILE A 12 -15.20 9.83 -12.12
C ILE A 12 -15.27 8.35 -11.72
N ASN A 13 -16.10 7.56 -12.41
CA ASN A 13 -16.26 6.13 -12.13
C ASN A 13 -14.98 5.34 -12.45
N TYR A 14 -14.29 5.70 -13.54
CA TYR A 14 -13.00 5.12 -13.89
C TYR A 14 -11.98 5.33 -12.77
N PHE A 15 -11.75 6.59 -12.35
CA PHE A 15 -10.78 6.88 -11.30
C PHE A 15 -11.20 6.29 -9.94
N SER A 16 -12.50 6.21 -9.65
CA SER A 16 -13.01 5.51 -8.47
C SER A 16 -12.60 4.05 -8.46
N THR A 17 -12.79 3.36 -9.57
CA THR A 17 -12.44 1.93 -9.71
C THR A 17 -10.93 1.72 -9.54
N GLU A 18 -10.13 2.56 -10.21
CA GLU A 18 -8.66 2.49 -10.13
C GLU A 18 -8.12 2.73 -8.72
N PHE A 19 -8.63 3.74 -8.01
CA PHE A 19 -8.18 4.00 -6.64
C PHE A 19 -8.61 2.93 -5.65
N THR A 20 -9.82 2.37 -5.79
CA THR A 20 -10.26 1.22 -4.98
C THR A 20 -9.39 0.00 -5.23
N ALA A 21 -9.13 -0.36 -6.49
CA ALA A 21 -8.25 -1.48 -6.82
C ALA A 21 -6.83 -1.29 -6.26
N LEU A 22 -6.34 -0.05 -6.27
CA LEU A 22 -5.03 0.27 -5.73
C LEU A 22 -4.96 0.16 -4.21
N GLU A 23 -6.00 0.63 -3.52
CA GLU A 23 -6.14 0.48 -2.06
C GLU A 23 -6.16 -1.00 -1.66
N GLU A 24 -6.89 -1.84 -2.39
CA GLU A 24 -6.91 -3.29 -2.18
C GLU A 24 -5.54 -3.93 -2.42
N ARG A 25 -4.81 -3.51 -3.46
CA ARG A 25 -3.44 -3.97 -3.72
C ARG A 25 -2.48 -3.57 -2.59
N LEU A 26 -2.65 -2.39 -2.01
CA LEU A 26 -1.85 -1.93 -0.89
C LEU A 26 -2.15 -2.74 0.38
N LYS A 27 -3.43 -2.94 0.71
CA LYS A 27 -3.88 -3.71 1.88
C LYS A 27 -3.53 -5.19 1.80
N SER A 28 -3.61 -5.78 0.61
CA SER A 28 -3.20 -7.17 0.36
C SER A 28 -1.67 -7.36 0.37
N GLY A 29 -0.89 -6.28 0.52
CA GLY A 29 0.56 -6.33 0.57
C GLY A 29 1.21 -6.63 -0.78
N ARG A 30 0.49 -6.49 -1.90
CA ARG A 30 1.04 -6.73 -3.26
C ARG A 30 1.90 -5.59 -3.79
N LEU A 31 1.93 -4.45 -3.09
CA LEU A 31 2.83 -3.33 -3.35
C LEU A 31 3.97 -3.37 -2.33
N GLU A 32 4.94 -4.26 -2.48
CA GLU A 32 6.04 -4.40 -1.50
C GLU A 32 7.22 -3.48 -1.79
N ASP A 33 7.48 -3.20 -3.07
CA ASP A 33 8.59 -2.35 -3.49
C ASP A 33 8.27 -0.88 -3.24
N TYR A 34 9.10 -0.23 -2.43
CA TYR A 34 8.99 1.20 -2.16
C TYR A 34 9.15 2.04 -3.43
N ARG A 35 9.99 1.62 -4.38
CA ARG A 35 10.16 2.34 -5.65
C ARG A 35 8.87 2.30 -6.47
N GLU A 36 8.21 1.14 -6.54
CA GLU A 36 6.89 1.01 -7.15
C GLU A 36 5.87 1.90 -6.46
N ARG A 37 5.83 1.91 -5.12
CA ARG A 37 4.92 2.80 -4.36
C ARG A 37 5.13 4.28 -4.65
N VAL A 38 6.38 4.73 -4.83
CA VAL A 38 6.71 6.11 -5.20
C VAL A 38 6.22 6.43 -6.62
N LEU A 39 6.42 5.53 -7.58
CA LEU A 39 5.93 5.70 -8.95
C LEU A 39 4.41 5.77 -9.01
N VAL A 40 3.74 4.89 -8.26
CA VAL A 40 2.28 4.89 -8.12
C VAL A 40 1.80 6.19 -7.46
N SER A 41 2.45 6.64 -6.39
CA SER A 41 2.14 7.91 -5.72
C SER A 41 2.22 9.11 -6.66
N ARG A 42 3.21 9.13 -7.57
CA ARG A 42 3.31 10.14 -8.63
C ARG A 42 2.13 10.08 -9.61
N LYS A 43 1.74 8.88 -10.06
CA LYS A 43 0.56 8.70 -10.92
C LYS A 43 -0.74 9.14 -10.25
N ILE A 44 -0.88 8.90 -8.94
CA ILE A 44 -2.02 9.42 -8.18
C ILE A 44 -2.03 10.95 -8.20
N ALA A 45 -0.88 11.61 -8.03
CA ALA A 45 -0.81 13.07 -8.08
C ALA A 45 -1.24 13.62 -9.45
N GLU A 46 -0.81 12.96 -10.54
CA GLU A 46 -1.25 13.29 -11.90
C GLU A 46 -2.77 13.08 -12.07
N ALA A 47 -3.31 11.96 -11.59
CA ALA A 47 -4.74 11.67 -11.62
C ALA A 47 -5.58 12.69 -10.83
N VAL A 48 -5.11 13.11 -9.64
CA VAL A 48 -5.75 14.15 -8.83
C VAL A 48 -5.76 15.49 -9.58
N HIS A 49 -4.68 15.81 -10.28
CA HIS A 49 -4.64 17.03 -11.10
C HIS A 49 -5.67 16.99 -12.23
N LEU A 50 -5.81 15.85 -12.92
CA LEU A 50 -6.85 15.63 -13.94
C LEU A 50 -8.27 15.70 -13.36
N LEU A 51 -8.46 15.30 -12.10
CA LEU A 51 -9.74 15.38 -11.41
C LEU A 51 -10.08 16.80 -10.91
N SER A 52 -9.10 17.70 -10.80
CA SER A 52 -9.28 19.03 -10.20
C SER A 52 -10.42 19.88 -10.78
N PRO A 53 -10.74 19.85 -12.10
CA PRO A 53 -11.86 20.61 -12.64
C PRO A 53 -13.21 20.13 -12.10
N TYR A 54 -13.35 18.82 -11.83
CA TYR A 54 -14.60 18.19 -11.41
C TYR A 54 -14.88 18.36 -9.90
N VAL A 55 -13.87 18.69 -9.10
CA VAL A 55 -13.98 18.88 -7.64
C VAL A 55 -14.96 19.99 -7.27
N ARG A 56 -15.11 21.02 -8.11
CA ARG A 56 -16.04 22.14 -7.82
C ARG A 56 -17.50 21.79 -8.13
N SER A 57 -17.73 20.98 -9.16
CA SER A 57 -19.05 20.66 -9.67
C SER A 57 -19.63 19.37 -9.09
N ASP A 58 -18.79 18.39 -8.73
CA ASP A 58 -19.23 17.06 -8.30
C ASP A 58 -18.71 16.70 -6.88
N PRO A 59 -19.62 16.45 -5.91
CA PRO A 59 -19.25 15.94 -4.59
C PRO A 59 -18.46 14.62 -4.60
N ARG A 60 -18.73 13.73 -5.56
CA ARG A 60 -18.02 12.45 -5.73
C ARG A 60 -16.56 12.69 -6.07
N ALA A 61 -16.28 13.61 -6.99
CA ALA A 61 -14.92 13.99 -7.34
C ALA A 61 -14.16 14.57 -6.12
N ARG A 62 -14.83 15.36 -5.27
CA ARG A 62 -14.22 15.84 -4.00
C ARG A 62 -13.83 14.70 -3.07
N HIS A 63 -14.74 13.75 -2.85
CA HIS A 63 -14.45 12.58 -2.02
C HIS A 63 -13.32 11.75 -2.60
N LEU A 64 -13.35 11.54 -3.92
CA LEU A 64 -12.35 10.78 -4.64
C LEU A 64 -10.95 11.38 -4.50
N VAL A 65 -10.82 12.71 -4.67
CA VAL A 65 -9.55 13.41 -4.49
C VAL A 65 -9.04 13.30 -3.05
N ARG A 66 -9.91 13.47 -2.05
CA ARG A 66 -9.52 13.30 -0.63
C ARG A 66 -9.01 11.88 -0.34
N ASN A 67 -9.69 10.86 -0.85
CA ASN A 67 -9.29 9.47 -0.69
C ASN A 67 -7.96 9.19 -1.40
N ALA A 68 -7.78 9.72 -2.61
CA ALA A 68 -6.54 9.60 -3.37
C ALA A 68 -5.35 10.26 -2.64
N GLU A 69 -5.55 11.43 -2.03
CA GLU A 69 -4.51 12.09 -1.22
C GLU A 69 -4.16 11.28 0.04
N ALA A 70 -5.15 10.65 0.69
CA ALA A 70 -4.90 9.75 1.82
C ALA A 70 -4.10 8.52 1.36
N LEU A 71 -4.51 7.87 0.27
CA LEU A 71 -3.82 6.72 -0.31
C LEU A 71 -2.36 7.05 -0.69
N LYS A 72 -2.11 8.25 -1.21
CA LYS A 72 -0.77 8.76 -1.48
C LYS A 72 0.10 8.80 -0.22
N LYS A 73 -0.45 9.26 0.90
CA LYS A 73 0.26 9.29 2.19
C LYS A 73 0.54 7.88 2.71
N GLU A 74 -0.40 6.95 2.53
CA GLU A 74 -0.22 5.56 2.92
C GLU A 74 0.85 4.84 2.09
N LEU A 75 0.89 5.06 0.78
CA LEU A 75 1.91 4.50 -0.11
C LEU A 75 3.32 4.93 0.28
N LEU A 76 3.48 6.19 0.68
CA LEU A 76 4.77 6.74 1.11
C LEU A 76 5.07 6.46 2.60
N SER A 77 4.13 5.86 3.34
CA SER A 77 4.34 5.50 4.73
C SER A 77 5.30 4.32 4.85
N VAL A 78 6.47 4.59 5.43
CA VAL A 78 7.49 3.57 5.71
C VAL A 78 7.11 2.72 6.93
N ARG A 79 6.08 3.11 7.70
CA ARG A 79 5.65 2.40 8.92
C ARG A 79 5.33 0.93 8.64
N ALA A 80 4.65 0.64 7.54
CA ALA A 80 4.32 -0.73 7.14
C ALA A 80 5.58 -1.55 6.75
N LEU A 81 6.56 -0.92 6.12
CA LEU A 81 7.83 -1.57 5.74
C LEU A 81 8.67 -1.90 6.98
N ILE A 82 8.78 -0.95 7.92
CA ILE A 82 9.50 -1.13 9.18
C ILE A 82 8.85 -2.22 10.02
N ALA A 83 7.53 -2.18 10.21
CA ALA A 83 6.81 -3.19 10.97
C ALA A 83 7.05 -4.60 10.41
N ARG A 84 7.11 -4.75 9.09
CA ARG A 84 7.38 -6.04 8.44
C ARG A 84 8.83 -6.48 8.59
N GLN A 85 9.79 -5.57 8.49
CA GLN A 85 11.21 -5.87 8.76
C GLN A 85 11.45 -6.30 10.20
N LEU A 86 10.79 -5.65 11.18
CA LEU A 86 10.86 -6.06 12.59
C LEU A 86 10.32 -7.47 12.78
N LEU A 87 9.15 -7.79 12.21
CA LEU A 87 8.58 -9.14 12.26
C LEU A 87 9.47 -10.20 11.59
N GLN A 88 10.21 -9.85 10.53
CA GLN A 88 11.18 -10.77 9.90
C GLN A 88 12.41 -10.98 10.78
N LYS A 89 12.94 -9.93 11.42
CA LYS A 89 14.06 -10.04 12.37
C LYS A 89 13.71 -10.90 13.57
N ASP A 90 12.51 -10.76 14.12
CA ASP A 90 12.05 -11.56 15.27
C ASP A 90 11.96 -13.04 14.91
N LYS A 91 11.46 -13.38 13.72
CA LYS A 91 11.44 -14.77 13.22
C LYS A 91 12.84 -15.34 13.03
N GLN A 92 13.78 -14.55 12.49
CA GLN A 92 15.18 -14.98 12.33
C GLN A 92 15.86 -15.19 13.69
N SER A 93 15.63 -14.30 14.65
CA SER A 93 16.12 -14.41 16.04
C SER A 93 15.59 -15.67 16.73
N LEU A 94 14.29 -15.95 16.62
CA LEU A 94 13.67 -17.18 17.17
C LEU A 94 14.27 -18.45 16.55
N LEU A 95 14.45 -18.49 15.23
CA LEU A 95 15.08 -19.63 14.55
C LEU A 95 16.53 -19.82 15.02
N GLN A 96 17.30 -18.76 15.16
CA GLN A 96 18.66 -18.83 15.71
C GLN A 96 18.68 -19.34 17.15
N ALA A 97 17.77 -18.88 18.00
CA ALA A 97 17.65 -19.32 19.39
C ALA A 97 17.27 -20.81 19.50
N ILE A 98 16.41 -21.31 18.62
CA ILE A 98 16.06 -22.73 18.56
C ILE A 98 17.25 -23.58 18.11
N LEU A 99 17.98 -23.12 17.09
CA LEU A 99 19.15 -23.82 16.56
C LEU A 99 20.30 -23.88 17.58
N THR A 100 20.58 -22.78 18.30
CA THR A 100 21.61 -22.75 19.34
C THR A 100 21.26 -23.67 20.51
N ARG A 101 20.01 -23.67 20.99
CA ARG A 101 19.56 -24.63 22.02
C ARG A 101 19.69 -26.09 21.59
N LYS A 102 19.37 -26.41 20.33
CA LYS A 102 19.51 -27.77 19.80
C LYS A 102 20.98 -28.22 19.70
N LYS A 103 21.89 -27.29 19.42
CA LYS A 103 23.34 -27.57 19.33
C LYS A 103 23.95 -27.85 20.71
N VAL A 104 23.53 -27.10 21.74
CA VAL A 104 23.99 -27.29 23.13
C VAL A 104 23.55 -28.64 23.71
N ARG A 105 22.30 -29.06 23.48
CA ARG A 105 21.83 -30.39 23.94
C ARG A 105 22.58 -31.57 23.31
N ARG A 106 23.03 -31.44 22.06
CA ARG A 106 23.80 -32.51 21.39
C ARG A 106 25.24 -32.63 21.86
N SER A 107 25.83 -31.56 22.42
CA SER A 107 27.19 -31.61 22.96
C SER A 107 27.23 -32.22 24.37
N ASP A 108 26.16 -32.09 25.16
CA ASP A 108 26.08 -32.71 26.50
C ASP A 108 25.87 -34.23 26.43
N ASP A 109 25.15 -34.74 25.42
CA ASP A 109 24.91 -36.18 25.23
C ASP A 109 26.13 -36.97 24.70
N LEU A 110 27.20 -36.31 24.26
CA LEU A 110 28.43 -36.95 23.75
C LEU A 110 29.59 -36.96 24.76
N ALA A 111 29.38 -36.40 25.95
CA ALA A 111 30.39 -36.26 27.01
C ALA A 111 30.09 -37.11 28.27
N GLY A 112 29.06 -37.96 28.24
CA GLY A 112 28.73 -38.95 29.27
C GLY A 112 28.88 -40.38 28.76
#